data_AF-A0A6G2QS17-F1
#
_entry.id   AF-A0A6G2QS17-F1
#
_cell.length_a   1.000
_cell.length_b   1.000
_cell.length_c   1.000
_cell.angle_alpha   90.00
_cell.angle_beta   90.00
_cell.angle_gamma   90.00
#
_symmetry.space_group_name_H-M   'P 1'
#
loop_
_entity.id
_entity.type
_entity.pdbx_description
1 polymer ?
#
loop_
_entity_poly.entity_id
_entity_poly.type
_entity_poly.pdbx_seq_one_letter_code
_entity_poly.pdbx_strand_id
1 'polypeptide(L)'
;VTWDDHETENNYAGAVDENGSDPAQFLARRAAAYRAYWENQPLRADQLPEGPDAQLYRRLRWGTLAQFDILDTRQYRDDQAYGDGTHVPGPETDDPARTLTGSAQERWLLDGWGASTALWNVMPQQVCFSQRKMDLNAEARVSMDAWDGYRANRGRLVAGAKAAGVDNWLVLTGDVHVGYAFDIKDDFDDPDSATLGTELTCTSVASGRNGAQRPANWDTYMRANPHLRFYDGRRGYVRVELGQEN
;
A
#
# COMPACT_ATOMS: atom_id res chain seq x y z
N VAL A 1 14.32 1.56 -3.27
CA VAL A 1 13.23 2.21 -4.01
C VAL A 1 12.25 1.17 -4.54
N THR A 2 10.98 1.54 -4.55
CA THR A 2 9.88 0.93 -5.31
C THR A 2 9.08 2.12 -5.88
N TRP A 3 8.37 1.94 -7.00
CA TRP A 3 7.58 3.03 -7.61
C TRP A 3 6.16 3.07 -7.04
N ASP A 4 5.44 4.14 -7.38
CA ASP A 4 3.99 4.22 -7.34
C ASP A 4 3.44 4.51 -8.76
N ASP A 5 2.34 5.24 -8.86
CA ASP A 5 1.68 5.59 -10.11
C ASP A 5 2.45 6.66 -10.91
N HIS A 6 2.87 7.74 -10.26
CA HIS A 6 3.44 8.93 -10.89
C HIS A 6 4.81 8.74 -11.55
N GLU A 7 5.48 7.61 -11.32
CA GLU A 7 6.61 7.19 -12.16
C GLU A 7 6.20 6.90 -13.62
N THR A 8 4.91 6.64 -13.88
CA THR A 8 4.34 6.42 -15.22
C THR A 8 3.22 7.41 -15.55
N GLU A 9 2.11 7.35 -14.79
CA GLU A 9 0.89 8.14 -14.97
C GLU A 9 0.00 8.01 -13.74
N ASN A 10 -0.71 9.08 -13.37
CA ASN A 10 -1.59 9.11 -12.22
C ASN A 10 -2.59 7.94 -12.25
N ASN A 11 -2.73 7.28 -11.10
CA ASN A 11 -3.69 6.21 -10.83
C ASN A 11 -3.67 5.00 -11.79
N TYR A 12 -2.59 4.73 -12.54
CA TYR A 12 -2.60 3.57 -13.44
C TYR A 12 -2.80 2.22 -12.70
N ALA A 13 -3.45 1.28 -13.37
CA ALA A 13 -3.77 -0.05 -12.85
C ALA A 13 -3.43 -1.14 -13.88
N GLY A 14 -2.30 -1.82 -13.68
CA GLY A 14 -1.83 -2.81 -14.63
C GLY A 14 -1.62 -2.21 -16.01
N ALA A 15 -2.48 -2.57 -16.97
CA ALA A 15 -2.44 -2.08 -18.35
C ALA A 15 -3.41 -0.93 -18.65
N VAL A 16 -4.10 -0.41 -17.62
CA VAL A 16 -5.13 0.64 -17.74
C VAL A 16 -4.59 1.95 -17.17
N ASP A 17 -4.81 3.06 -17.89
CA ASP A 17 -4.57 4.42 -17.42
C ASP A 17 -5.87 5.09 -16.95
N GLU A 18 -5.76 6.21 -16.24
CA GLU A 18 -6.94 6.96 -15.76
C GLU A 18 -7.77 7.58 -16.89
N ASN A 19 -7.20 7.74 -18.09
CA ASN A 19 -7.84 8.45 -19.20
C ASN A 19 -8.66 7.53 -20.12
N GLY A 20 -8.67 6.22 -19.87
CA GLY A 20 -9.34 5.24 -20.72
C GLY A 20 -8.72 5.15 -22.12
N SER A 21 -7.41 5.36 -22.20
CA SER A 21 -6.63 5.23 -23.43
C SER A 21 -6.61 3.78 -23.92
N ASP A 22 -6.22 3.60 -25.18
CA ASP A 22 -5.93 2.27 -25.71
C ASP A 22 -4.81 1.60 -24.87
N PRO A 23 -5.05 0.39 -24.28
CA PRO A 23 -4.04 -0.31 -23.48
C PRO A 23 -2.70 -0.51 -24.19
N ALA A 24 -2.69 -0.66 -25.52
CA ALA A 24 -1.43 -0.80 -26.26
C ALA A 24 -0.59 0.49 -26.22
N GLN A 25 -1.25 1.66 -26.26
CA GLN A 25 -0.58 2.96 -26.15
C GLN A 25 -0.06 3.17 -24.73
N PHE A 26 -0.87 2.83 -23.72
CA PHE A 26 -0.44 2.94 -22.34
C PHE A 26 0.74 2.00 -22.01
N LEU A 27 0.71 0.76 -22.49
CA LEU A 27 1.83 -0.18 -22.29
C LEU A 27 3.12 0.29 -22.96
N ALA A 28 3.05 0.98 -24.10
CA ALA A 28 4.24 1.61 -24.69
C ALA A 28 4.79 2.73 -23.79
N ARG A 29 3.92 3.53 -23.15
CA ARG A 29 4.31 4.54 -22.14
C ARG A 29 4.91 3.89 -20.90
N ARG A 30 4.28 2.84 -20.36
CA ARG A 30 4.77 2.08 -19.19
C ARG A 30 6.16 1.49 -19.46
N ALA A 31 6.38 0.94 -20.65
CA ALA A 31 7.69 0.43 -21.06
C ALA A 31 8.78 1.52 -21.04
N ALA A 32 8.49 2.70 -21.58
CA ALA A 32 9.41 3.83 -21.56
C ALA A 32 9.65 4.34 -20.12
N ALA A 33 8.60 4.43 -19.30
CA ALA A 33 8.67 4.86 -17.92
C ALA A 33 9.51 3.91 -17.06
N TYR A 34 9.26 2.60 -17.13
CA TYR A 34 10.02 1.60 -16.38
C TYR A 34 11.48 1.57 -16.80
N ARG A 35 11.76 1.71 -18.10
CA ARG A 35 13.14 1.82 -18.59
C ARG A 35 13.84 3.04 -18.01
N ALA A 36 13.20 4.22 -18.05
CA ALA A 36 13.75 5.44 -17.48
C ALA A 36 13.95 5.32 -15.96
N TYR A 37 13.02 4.69 -15.24
CA TYR A 37 13.15 4.42 -13.81
C TYR A 37 14.40 3.58 -13.53
N TRP A 38 14.58 2.46 -14.24
CA TRP A 38 15.76 1.61 -14.05
C TRP A 38 17.07 2.34 -14.38
N GLU A 39 17.11 3.13 -15.46
CA GLU A 39 18.30 3.89 -15.86
C GLU A 39 18.72 4.95 -14.84
N ASN A 40 17.80 5.42 -13.99
CA ASN A 40 18.03 6.53 -13.05
C ASN A 40 17.96 6.11 -11.58
N GLN A 41 17.75 4.82 -11.28
CA GLN A 41 17.68 4.30 -9.92
C GLN A 41 18.77 3.24 -9.70
N PRO A 42 19.27 3.07 -8.45
CA PRO A 42 20.32 2.10 -8.13
C PRO A 42 19.74 0.68 -8.01
N LEU A 43 19.12 0.17 -9.08
CA LEU A 43 18.58 -1.18 -9.17
C LEU A 43 19.62 -2.17 -9.71
N ARG A 44 19.44 -3.47 -9.45
CA ARG A 44 20.33 -4.52 -10.01
C ARG A 44 19.90 -4.84 -11.44
N ALA A 45 20.75 -5.59 -12.15
CA ALA A 45 20.48 -6.05 -13.50
C ALA A 45 19.21 -6.91 -13.60
N ASP A 46 18.89 -7.69 -12.55
CA ASP A 46 17.67 -8.52 -12.49
C ASP A 46 16.37 -7.71 -12.55
N GLN A 47 16.44 -6.40 -12.33
CA GLN A 47 15.29 -5.48 -12.43
C GLN A 47 15.28 -4.68 -13.74
N LEU A 48 16.14 -5.03 -14.70
CA LEU A 48 16.07 -4.46 -16.05
C LEU A 48 14.70 -4.81 -16.67
N PRO A 49 13.89 -3.82 -17.06
CA PRO A 49 12.58 -4.10 -17.65
C PRO A 49 12.68 -4.74 -19.04
N GLU A 50 11.74 -5.63 -19.32
CA GLU A 50 11.47 -6.21 -20.64
C GLU A 50 10.17 -5.61 -21.19
N GLY A 51 10.29 -4.61 -22.05
CA GLY A 51 9.11 -3.87 -22.53
C GLY A 51 8.37 -3.24 -21.35
N PRO A 52 7.04 -3.44 -21.20
CA PRO A 52 6.25 -2.86 -20.13
C PRO A 52 6.37 -3.60 -18.80
N ASP A 53 7.20 -4.64 -18.68
CA ASP A 53 7.27 -5.48 -17.48
C ASP A 53 8.62 -5.36 -16.78
N ALA A 54 8.62 -5.21 -15.46
CA ALA A 54 9.81 -5.38 -14.63
C ALA A 54 9.51 -6.17 -13.35
N GLN A 55 10.51 -6.85 -12.80
CA GLN A 55 10.41 -7.53 -11.50
C GLN A 55 10.92 -6.58 -10.40
N LEU A 56 10.06 -5.72 -9.86
CA LEU A 56 10.48 -4.74 -8.85
C LEU A 56 10.28 -5.23 -7.41
N TYR A 57 9.17 -5.91 -7.12
CA TYR A 57 8.94 -6.48 -5.79
C TYR A 57 10.03 -7.49 -5.44
N ARG A 58 10.48 -7.49 -4.19
CA ARG A 58 11.63 -8.29 -3.73
C ARG A 58 11.73 -8.34 -2.21
N ARG A 59 12.48 -9.33 -1.73
CA ARG A 59 12.71 -9.56 -0.30
C ARG A 59 14.16 -9.27 0.06
N LEU A 60 14.36 -8.49 1.11
CA LEU A 60 15.66 -8.24 1.72
C LEU A 60 15.63 -8.72 3.17
N ARG A 61 16.79 -9.13 3.70
CA ARG A 61 16.94 -9.51 5.11
C ARG A 61 18.05 -8.69 5.76
N TRP A 62 17.78 -8.20 6.96
CA TRP A 62 18.74 -7.52 7.81
C TRP A 62 19.13 -8.43 8.97
N GLY A 63 20.03 -9.38 8.69
CA GLY A 63 20.36 -10.46 9.63
C GLY A 63 19.10 -11.20 10.08
N THR A 64 18.98 -11.41 11.39
CA THR A 64 17.77 -11.96 12.03
C THR A 64 16.82 -10.86 12.54
N LEU A 65 17.19 -9.58 12.41
CA LEU A 65 16.41 -8.48 12.96
C LEU A 65 15.15 -8.23 12.14
N ALA A 66 15.26 -8.12 10.82
CA ALA A 66 14.13 -7.74 9.98
C ALA A 66 14.14 -8.43 8.61
N GLN A 67 12.96 -8.83 8.15
CA GLN A 67 12.66 -9.14 6.77
C GLN A 67 11.91 -7.96 6.16
N PHE A 68 12.34 -7.50 4.99
CA PHE A 68 11.69 -6.45 4.22
C PHE A 68 11.10 -7.04 2.95
N ASP A 69 9.78 -7.12 2.91
CA ASP A 69 8.98 -7.56 1.76
C ASP A 69 8.51 -6.34 0.97
N ILE A 70 9.35 -5.87 0.05
CA ILE A 70 9.09 -4.67 -0.76
C ILE A 70 8.10 -5.03 -1.86
N LEU A 71 6.95 -4.38 -1.88
CA LEU A 71 5.87 -4.67 -2.82
C LEU A 71 5.86 -3.75 -4.05
N ASP A 72 5.21 -4.25 -5.09
CA ASP A 72 4.69 -3.48 -6.22
C ASP A 72 3.15 -3.61 -6.20
N THR A 73 2.45 -2.50 -6.03
CA THR A 73 0.98 -2.47 -6.00
C THR A 73 0.40 -1.74 -7.20
N ARG A 74 1.15 -1.62 -8.31
CA ARG A 74 0.69 -0.94 -9.53
C ARG A 74 0.76 -1.84 -10.77
N GLN A 75 1.86 -2.55 -10.97
CA GLN A 75 2.06 -3.32 -12.22
C GLN A 75 1.04 -4.46 -12.40
N TYR A 76 0.54 -5.03 -11.29
CA TYR A 76 -0.25 -6.27 -11.30
C TYR A 76 -1.67 -6.12 -10.75
N ARG A 77 -2.08 -4.90 -10.38
CA ARG A 77 -3.41 -4.65 -9.82
C ARG A 77 -4.48 -4.70 -10.90
N ASP A 78 -5.68 -5.11 -10.50
CA ASP A 78 -6.89 -4.84 -11.27
C ASP A 78 -7.22 -3.35 -11.22
N ASP A 79 -8.04 -2.90 -12.17
CA ASP A 79 -8.59 -1.55 -12.24
C ASP A 79 -9.36 -1.17 -10.96
N GLN A 80 -9.42 0.12 -10.65
CA GLN A 80 -10.10 0.66 -9.47
C GLN A 80 -11.60 0.40 -9.55
N ALA A 81 -12.19 -0.09 -8.45
CA ALA A 81 -13.63 -0.33 -8.38
C ALA A 81 -14.42 0.97 -8.54
N TYR A 82 -15.63 0.85 -9.10
CA TYR A 82 -16.58 1.95 -9.25
C TYR A 82 -16.05 3.18 -9.99
N GLY A 83 -15.05 3.01 -10.86
CA GLY A 83 -14.46 4.11 -11.63
C GLY A 83 -13.57 5.04 -10.80
N ASP A 84 -12.93 4.51 -9.76
CA ASP A 84 -11.94 5.20 -8.93
C ASP A 84 -12.50 6.32 -8.02
N GLY A 85 -11.59 7.09 -7.42
CA GLY A 85 -11.85 8.14 -6.47
C GLY A 85 -12.28 7.56 -5.13
N THR A 86 -13.41 8.05 -4.66
CA THR A 86 -13.93 7.72 -3.33
C THR A 86 -15.32 7.15 -3.49
N HIS A 87 -15.60 6.01 -2.87
CA HIS A 87 -16.89 5.33 -2.99
C HIS A 87 -17.21 4.54 -1.71
N VAL A 88 -18.48 4.23 -1.49
CA VAL A 88 -18.89 3.30 -0.43
C VAL A 88 -18.47 1.87 -0.85
N PRO A 89 -17.82 1.07 0.01
CA PRO A 89 -17.52 -0.32 -0.31
C PRO A 89 -18.78 -1.11 -0.71
N GLY A 90 -18.61 -2.14 -1.54
CA GLY A 90 -19.70 -3.02 -1.94
C GLY A 90 -19.21 -4.19 -2.80
N PRO A 91 -20.08 -4.79 -3.63
CA PRO A 91 -19.77 -5.99 -4.39
C PRO A 91 -18.46 -5.95 -5.20
N GLU A 92 -18.09 -4.82 -5.83
CA GLU A 92 -16.83 -4.73 -6.59
C GLU A 92 -15.60 -4.68 -5.68
N THR A 93 -15.65 -4.00 -4.52
CA THR A 93 -14.51 -3.99 -3.58
C THR A 93 -14.36 -5.30 -2.82
N ASP A 94 -15.49 -6.02 -2.66
CA ASP A 94 -15.58 -7.28 -1.92
C ASP A 94 -15.41 -8.51 -2.83
N ASP A 95 -15.25 -8.33 -4.15
CA ASP A 95 -15.00 -9.41 -5.10
C ASP A 95 -13.73 -10.20 -4.72
N PRO A 96 -13.83 -11.50 -4.39
CA PRO A 96 -12.67 -12.30 -4.00
C PRO A 96 -11.63 -12.45 -5.10
N ALA A 97 -11.99 -12.27 -6.37
CA ALA A 97 -11.06 -12.37 -7.49
C ALA A 97 -10.16 -11.13 -7.61
N ARG A 98 -10.57 -9.97 -7.09
CA ARG A 98 -9.81 -8.74 -7.27
C ARG A 98 -8.50 -8.73 -6.50
N THR A 99 -7.48 -8.12 -7.10
CA THR A 99 -6.14 -8.10 -6.57
C THR A 99 -5.43 -6.77 -6.79
N LEU A 100 -4.64 -6.37 -5.80
CA LEU A 100 -3.72 -5.24 -5.87
C LEU A 100 -2.28 -5.72 -6.14
N THR A 101 -1.94 -6.93 -5.70
CA THR A 101 -0.58 -7.50 -5.84
C THR A 101 -0.42 -8.42 -7.03
N GLY A 102 -1.51 -8.92 -7.62
CA GLY A 102 -1.46 -10.10 -8.48
C GLY A 102 -1.22 -11.38 -7.70
N SER A 103 -1.57 -12.53 -8.29
CA SER A 103 -1.51 -13.83 -7.61
C SER A 103 -0.08 -14.33 -7.34
N ALA A 104 0.88 -13.98 -8.20
CA ALA A 104 2.27 -14.40 -8.05
C ALA A 104 2.96 -13.72 -6.86
N GLN A 105 2.82 -12.40 -6.76
CA GLN A 105 3.37 -11.63 -5.63
C GLN A 105 2.64 -11.94 -4.32
N GLU A 106 1.31 -12.13 -4.35
CA GLU A 106 0.57 -12.54 -3.15
C GLU A 106 1.12 -13.85 -2.58
N ARG A 107 1.26 -14.89 -3.41
CA ARG A 107 1.81 -16.18 -2.98
C ARG A 107 3.24 -16.05 -2.46
N TRP A 108 4.09 -15.32 -3.18
CA TRP A 108 5.47 -15.06 -2.79
C TRP A 108 5.59 -14.35 -1.42
N LEU A 109 4.66 -13.45 -1.11
CA LEU A 109 4.59 -12.76 0.17
C LEU A 109 4.21 -13.73 1.29
N LEU A 110 3.12 -14.49 1.09
CA LEU A 110 2.61 -15.45 2.08
C LEU A 110 3.61 -16.56 2.39
N ASP A 111 4.20 -17.18 1.36
CA ASP A 111 5.26 -18.19 1.51
C ASP A 111 6.46 -17.62 2.28
N GLY A 112 6.74 -16.34 2.07
CA GLY A 112 7.80 -15.61 2.73
C GLY A 112 7.61 -15.34 4.20
N TRP A 113 6.39 -15.00 4.60
CA TRP A 113 6.03 -14.87 6.01
C TRP A 113 6.07 -16.22 6.69
N GLY A 114 5.55 -17.27 6.06
CA GLY A 114 5.61 -18.64 6.60
C GLY A 114 7.04 -19.18 6.78
N ALA A 115 8.00 -18.67 6.02
CA ALA A 115 9.42 -19.03 6.12
C ALA A 115 10.29 -17.99 6.85
N SER A 116 9.69 -16.92 7.39
CA SER A 116 10.43 -15.86 8.08
C SER A 116 10.82 -16.29 9.48
N THR A 117 12.07 -16.07 9.84
CA THR A 117 12.58 -16.18 11.22
C THR A 117 13.07 -14.84 11.74
N ALA A 118 12.71 -13.74 11.05
CA ALA A 118 13.11 -12.40 11.45
C ALA A 118 12.24 -11.92 12.61
N LEU A 119 12.84 -11.13 13.51
CA LEU A 119 12.07 -10.51 14.60
C LEU A 119 10.99 -9.58 14.05
N TRP A 120 11.32 -8.74 13.07
CA TRP A 120 10.39 -7.82 12.40
C TRP A 120 10.06 -8.29 10.98
N ASN A 121 8.79 -8.28 10.62
CA ASN A 121 8.35 -8.44 9.23
C ASN A 121 7.83 -7.09 8.74
N VAL A 122 8.58 -6.46 7.85
CA VAL A 122 8.31 -5.12 7.35
C VAL A 122 7.82 -5.23 5.90
N MET A 123 6.71 -4.59 5.59
CA MET A 123 6.08 -4.56 4.26
C MET A 123 6.07 -3.12 3.72
N PRO A 124 7.17 -2.65 3.09
CA PRO A 124 7.16 -1.37 2.39
C PRO A 124 6.35 -1.46 1.09
N GLN A 125 5.39 -0.56 0.95
CA GLN A 125 4.45 -0.51 -0.18
C GLN A 125 3.89 0.92 -0.36
N GLN A 126 3.01 1.11 -1.34
CA GLN A 126 2.67 2.41 -1.89
C GLN A 126 1.48 3.08 -1.18
N VAL A 127 0.33 2.38 -1.10
CA VAL A 127 -0.99 2.99 -0.82
C VAL A 127 -1.55 2.57 0.55
N CYS A 128 -2.37 3.38 1.21
CA CYS A 128 -2.89 3.08 2.57
C CYS A 128 -3.45 1.67 2.73
N PHE A 129 -2.87 0.92 3.67
CA PHE A 129 -3.22 -0.47 3.98
C PHE A 129 -4.43 -0.54 4.90
N SER A 130 -4.42 0.21 5.99
CA SER A 130 -5.47 0.23 7.01
C SER A 130 -6.74 0.90 6.49
N GLN A 131 -7.89 0.49 7.00
CA GLN A 131 -9.16 1.10 6.62
C GLN A 131 -9.15 2.60 6.92
N ARG A 132 -9.59 3.43 5.98
CA ARG A 132 -9.66 4.88 6.15
C ARG A 132 -10.99 5.42 5.64
N LYS A 133 -11.98 5.38 6.53
CA LYS A 133 -13.28 6.05 6.37
C LYS A 133 -13.07 7.56 6.26
N MET A 134 -13.63 8.17 5.22
CA MET A 134 -13.44 9.59 4.90
C MET A 134 -14.51 10.50 5.48
N ASP A 135 -15.56 9.92 6.05
CA ASP A 135 -16.69 10.62 6.63
C ASP A 135 -17.26 9.83 7.82
N LEU A 136 -18.27 10.39 8.48
CA LEU A 136 -18.90 9.83 9.69
C LEU A 136 -20.21 9.10 9.38
N ASN A 137 -20.51 8.83 8.11
CA ASN A 137 -21.73 8.13 7.74
C ASN A 137 -21.62 6.65 8.14
N ALA A 138 -22.77 5.99 8.36
CA ALA A 138 -22.80 4.55 8.59
C ALA A 138 -22.18 3.79 7.40
N GLU A 139 -22.48 4.25 6.19
CA GLU A 139 -21.86 3.81 4.94
C GLU A 139 -20.81 4.84 4.51
N ALA A 140 -19.66 4.81 5.17
CA ALA A 140 -18.59 5.77 4.90
C ALA A 140 -17.89 5.50 3.57
N ARG A 141 -17.53 6.58 2.87
CA ARG A 141 -16.74 6.48 1.63
C ARG A 141 -15.27 6.20 1.96
N VAL A 142 -14.62 5.41 1.12
CA VAL A 142 -13.21 5.04 1.21
C VAL A 142 -12.51 5.24 -0.14
N SER A 143 -11.17 5.16 -0.17
CA SER A 143 -10.39 5.32 -1.40
C SER A 143 -10.42 4.05 -2.24
N MET A 144 -10.85 4.15 -3.50
CA MET A 144 -10.83 3.01 -4.43
C MET A 144 -9.42 2.69 -4.93
N ASP A 145 -8.49 3.65 -4.83
CA ASP A 145 -7.10 3.45 -5.22
C ASP A 145 -6.20 2.81 -4.14
N ALA A 146 -6.68 2.74 -2.89
CA ALA A 146 -5.95 2.17 -1.76
C ALA A 146 -6.43 0.75 -1.45
N TRP A 147 -5.89 0.11 -0.41
CA TRP A 147 -6.29 -1.26 -0.01
C TRP A 147 -7.78 -1.37 0.38
N ASP A 148 -8.43 -0.26 0.72
CA ASP A 148 -9.89 -0.20 0.90
C ASP A 148 -10.69 -0.48 -0.38
N GLY A 149 -10.11 -0.22 -1.55
CA GLY A 149 -10.67 -0.61 -2.84
C GLY A 149 -10.47 -2.09 -3.16
N TYR A 150 -9.64 -2.81 -2.39
CA TYR A 150 -9.24 -4.22 -2.64
C TYR A 150 -9.40 -5.06 -1.36
N ARG A 151 -10.57 -4.95 -0.71
CA ARG A 151 -10.81 -5.53 0.63
C ARG A 151 -10.57 -7.03 0.69
N ALA A 152 -10.97 -7.77 -0.34
CA ALA A 152 -10.73 -9.19 -0.40
C ALA A 152 -9.23 -9.53 -0.45
N ASN A 153 -8.43 -8.79 -1.23
CA ASN A 153 -6.98 -8.98 -1.26
C ASN A 153 -6.35 -8.62 0.09
N ARG A 154 -6.76 -7.51 0.72
CA ARG A 154 -6.30 -7.13 2.07
C ARG A 154 -6.59 -8.24 3.08
N GLY A 155 -7.81 -8.79 3.04
CA GLY A 155 -8.24 -9.88 3.92
C GLY A 155 -7.38 -11.13 3.78
N ARG A 156 -7.02 -11.52 2.55
CA ARG A 156 -6.10 -12.65 2.32
C ARG A 156 -4.72 -12.42 2.92
N LEU A 157 -4.18 -11.19 2.85
CA LEU A 157 -2.90 -10.87 3.47
C LEU A 157 -2.97 -10.86 5.00
N VAL A 158 -4.02 -10.25 5.58
CA VAL A 158 -4.24 -10.28 7.03
C VAL A 158 -4.36 -11.73 7.53
N ALA A 159 -5.18 -12.54 6.88
CA ALA A 159 -5.33 -13.96 7.21
C ALA A 159 -4.02 -14.74 7.06
N GLY A 160 -3.25 -14.45 6.02
CA GLY A 160 -1.96 -15.06 5.77
C GLY A 160 -0.88 -14.69 6.79
N ALA A 161 -0.81 -13.42 7.20
CA ALA A 161 0.08 -12.96 8.26
C ALA A 161 -0.25 -13.67 9.60
N LYS A 162 -1.55 -13.78 9.93
CA LYS A 162 -2.01 -14.54 11.11
C LYS A 162 -1.64 -16.02 11.02
N ALA A 163 -1.89 -16.66 9.88
CA ALA A 163 -1.59 -18.07 9.68
C ALA A 163 -0.08 -18.37 9.77
N ALA A 164 0.76 -17.41 9.36
CA ALA A 164 2.21 -17.49 9.47
C ALA A 164 2.74 -17.13 10.88
N GLY A 165 1.89 -16.65 11.80
CA GLY A 165 2.32 -16.23 13.14
C GLY A 165 3.18 -14.97 13.13
N VAL A 166 2.88 -14.01 12.24
CA VAL A 166 3.59 -12.73 12.20
C VAL A 166 3.10 -11.83 13.34
N ASP A 167 3.95 -11.59 14.33
CA ASP A 167 3.64 -10.72 15.48
C ASP A 167 4.08 -9.25 15.25
N ASN A 168 5.37 -9.05 14.91
CA ASN A 168 5.95 -7.72 14.70
C ASN A 168 5.79 -7.25 13.25
N TRP A 169 4.54 -7.07 12.84
CA TRP A 169 4.21 -6.63 11.49
C TRP A 169 4.21 -5.10 11.38
N LEU A 170 5.07 -4.58 10.50
CA LEU A 170 5.15 -3.15 10.19
C LEU A 170 4.86 -2.92 8.71
N VAL A 171 3.83 -2.15 8.42
CA VAL A 171 3.54 -1.67 7.05
C VAL A 171 4.06 -0.24 6.91
N LEU A 172 4.83 0.01 5.84
CA LEU A 172 5.31 1.36 5.50
C LEU A 172 4.62 1.80 4.21
N THR A 173 4.08 3.03 4.21
CA THR A 173 3.19 3.52 3.15
C THR A 173 3.55 4.95 2.72
N GLY A 174 3.19 5.35 1.50
CA GLY A 174 3.27 6.72 0.97
C GLY A 174 1.93 7.22 0.40
N ASP A 175 1.95 7.68 -0.86
CA ASP A 175 0.81 8.13 -1.69
C ASP A 175 0.07 9.40 -1.18
N VAL A 176 -0.47 9.36 0.03
CA VAL A 176 -1.61 10.21 0.46
C VAL A 176 -1.24 11.63 0.88
N HIS A 177 0.03 12.01 0.72
CA HIS A 177 0.58 13.35 0.99
C HIS A 177 0.42 13.88 2.42
N VAL A 178 0.11 13.01 3.38
CA VAL A 178 -0.01 13.33 4.81
C VAL A 178 0.55 12.18 5.64
N GLY A 179 0.91 12.47 6.89
CA GLY A 179 1.40 11.46 7.82
C GLY A 179 0.26 10.81 8.58
N TYR A 180 0.22 9.48 8.59
CA TYR A 180 -0.67 8.68 9.43
C TYR A 180 0.10 7.64 10.24
N ALA A 181 -0.45 7.26 11.39
CA ALA A 181 -0.09 6.01 12.06
C ALA A 181 -1.38 5.26 12.43
N PHE A 182 -1.49 4.00 12.02
CA PHE A 182 -2.64 3.15 12.28
C PHE A 182 -2.25 1.91 13.07
N ASP A 183 -3.15 1.48 13.96
CA ASP A 183 -3.21 0.09 14.40
C ASP A 183 -3.82 -0.75 13.26
N ILE A 184 -3.14 -1.81 12.83
CA ILE A 184 -3.70 -2.75 11.86
C ILE A 184 -4.61 -3.72 12.64
N LYS A 185 -5.92 -3.62 12.42
CA LYS A 185 -6.91 -4.44 13.11
C LYS A 185 -7.14 -5.76 12.39
N ASP A 186 -7.45 -6.81 13.15
CA ASP A 186 -7.95 -8.08 12.61
C ASP A 186 -9.29 -7.89 11.90
N ASP A 187 -10.18 -7.10 12.51
CA ASP A 187 -11.40 -6.59 11.88
C ASP A 187 -11.44 -5.08 12.07
N PHE A 188 -11.35 -4.32 10.97
CA PHE A 188 -11.38 -2.86 11.02
C PHE A 188 -12.76 -2.29 11.38
N ASP A 189 -13.83 -3.08 11.24
CA ASP A 189 -15.18 -2.66 11.64
C ASP A 189 -15.49 -2.99 13.11
N ASP A 190 -14.61 -3.75 13.79
CA ASP A 190 -14.62 -3.97 15.24
C ASP A 190 -13.41 -3.30 15.92
N PRO A 191 -13.57 -2.14 16.58
CA PRO A 191 -12.45 -1.43 17.22
C PRO A 191 -11.79 -2.24 18.33
N ASP A 192 -12.50 -3.20 18.93
CA ASP A 192 -12.03 -4.06 20.02
C ASP A 192 -11.31 -5.32 19.51
N SER A 193 -11.27 -5.55 18.19
CA SER A 193 -10.56 -6.70 17.60
C SER A 193 -9.08 -6.70 17.96
N ALA A 194 -8.37 -7.79 17.75
CA ALA A 194 -6.91 -7.81 17.92
C ALA A 194 -6.21 -6.77 17.03
N THR A 195 -5.14 -6.16 17.54
CA THR A 195 -4.19 -5.40 16.72
C THR A 195 -3.09 -6.35 16.28
N LEU A 196 -2.87 -6.45 14.97
CA LEU A 196 -1.97 -7.41 14.32
C LEU A 196 -0.64 -6.77 13.87
N GLY A 197 -0.56 -5.45 13.90
CA GLY A 197 0.61 -4.72 13.42
C GLY A 197 0.40 -3.22 13.46
N THR A 198 1.37 -2.49 12.92
CA THR A 198 1.33 -1.02 12.80
C THR A 198 1.52 -0.63 11.34
N GLU A 199 0.76 0.33 10.86
CA GLU A 199 1.05 1.02 9.60
C GLU A 199 1.58 2.43 9.89
N LEU A 200 2.70 2.77 9.27
CA LEU A 200 3.25 4.13 9.23
C LEU A 200 3.14 4.67 7.81
N THR A 201 2.18 5.56 7.60
CA THR A 201 2.05 6.29 6.34
C THR A 201 2.90 7.54 6.39
N CYS A 202 3.95 7.57 5.57
CA CYS A 202 4.84 8.71 5.45
C CYS A 202 4.15 9.82 4.66
N THR A 203 4.26 11.05 5.18
CA THR A 203 3.89 12.24 4.42
C THR A 203 4.77 12.40 3.17
N SER A 204 4.38 13.32 2.30
CA SER A 204 5.15 13.68 1.12
C SER A 204 6.37 14.54 1.47
N VAL A 205 7.39 14.43 0.62
CA VAL A 205 8.53 15.36 0.63
C VAL A 205 8.07 16.78 0.27
N ALA A 206 7.23 16.93 -0.76
CA ALA A 206 6.79 18.24 -1.25
C ALA A 206 5.34 18.30 -1.78
N SER A 207 4.77 17.20 -2.27
CA SER A 207 3.40 17.16 -2.81
C SER A 207 2.37 17.65 -1.78
N GLY A 208 1.40 18.47 -2.21
CA GLY A 208 0.46 19.10 -1.27
C GLY A 208 0.95 20.38 -0.59
N ARG A 209 2.13 20.90 -0.96
CA ARG A 209 2.71 22.19 -0.50
C ARG A 209 2.97 22.18 1.02
N ASN A 210 2.84 23.32 1.71
CA ASN A 210 3.18 23.46 3.13
C ASN A 210 2.31 22.59 4.06
N GLY A 211 1.03 22.45 3.73
CA GLY A 211 0.01 21.81 4.54
C GLY A 211 -0.12 22.38 5.97
N ALA A 212 -0.67 21.60 6.88
CA ALA A 212 -0.98 22.02 8.25
C ALA A 212 -0.91 20.84 9.22
N GLN A 213 -0.52 21.09 10.47
CA GLN A 213 -0.45 20.04 11.49
C GLN A 213 -1.79 19.33 11.68
N ARG A 214 -2.91 20.08 11.65
CA ARG A 214 -4.27 19.54 11.66
C ARG A 214 -4.99 20.01 10.39
N PRO A 215 -5.07 19.16 9.34
CA PRO A 215 -5.85 19.46 8.14
C PRO A 215 -7.34 19.64 8.43
N ALA A 216 -8.10 20.20 7.49
CA ALA A 216 -9.52 20.51 7.68
C ALA A 216 -10.40 19.28 7.99
N ASN A 217 -10.01 18.10 7.51
CA ASN A 217 -10.68 16.81 7.74
C ASN A 217 -10.13 16.04 8.95
N TRP A 218 -9.22 16.63 9.74
CA TRP A 218 -8.55 15.94 10.86
C TRP A 218 -9.55 15.38 11.87
N ASP A 219 -10.49 16.20 12.35
CA ASP A 219 -11.46 15.76 13.36
C ASP A 219 -12.39 14.66 12.82
N THR A 220 -12.78 14.77 11.55
CA THR A 220 -13.60 13.75 10.88
C THR A 220 -12.86 12.41 10.83
N TYR A 221 -11.61 12.41 10.36
CA TYR A 221 -10.86 11.17 10.15
C TYR A 221 -10.49 10.50 11.48
N MET A 222 -10.05 11.27 12.47
CA MET A 222 -9.72 10.76 13.81
C MET A 222 -10.94 10.17 14.53
N ARG A 223 -12.15 10.69 14.25
CA ARG A 223 -13.41 10.14 14.81
C ARG A 223 -13.93 8.94 14.04
N ALA A 224 -13.82 8.96 12.71
CA ALA A 224 -14.31 7.89 11.85
C ALA A 224 -13.47 6.61 11.94
N ASN A 225 -12.20 6.72 12.35
CA ASN A 225 -11.24 5.62 12.36
C ASN A 225 -10.59 5.51 13.75
N PRO A 226 -11.18 4.78 14.71
CA PRO A 226 -10.63 4.64 16.07
C PRO A 226 -9.21 4.05 16.12
N HIS A 227 -8.81 3.30 15.09
CA HIS A 227 -7.47 2.74 14.89
C HIS A 227 -6.47 3.74 14.29
N LEU A 228 -6.88 4.92 13.84
CA LEU A 228 -5.99 6.01 13.43
C LEU A 228 -5.46 6.74 14.66
N ARG A 229 -4.18 6.53 14.99
CA ARG A 229 -3.54 7.06 16.21
C ARG A 229 -2.81 8.38 15.99
N PHE A 230 -2.47 8.70 14.74
CA PHE A 230 -1.77 9.92 14.39
C PHE A 230 -2.21 10.44 13.03
N TYR A 231 -2.41 11.75 12.90
CA TYR A 231 -2.65 12.43 11.64
C TYR A 231 -1.95 13.79 11.65
N ASP A 232 -1.01 14.02 10.73
CA ASP A 232 -0.36 15.31 10.50
C ASP A 232 -0.26 15.62 9.00
N GLY A 233 -0.66 16.83 8.61
CA GLY A 233 -0.64 17.26 7.22
C GLY A 233 0.56 18.12 6.84
N ARG A 234 1.68 18.09 7.57
CA ARG A 234 2.94 18.75 7.19
C ARG A 234 3.85 17.80 6.40
N ARG A 235 4.81 18.37 5.66
CA ARG A 235 5.79 17.63 4.84
C ARG A 235 6.92 17.07 5.69
N GLY A 236 7.66 16.11 5.14
CA GLY A 236 8.81 15.51 5.81
C GLY A 236 9.10 14.09 5.34
N TYR A 237 9.63 13.30 6.25
CA TYR A 237 9.95 11.89 6.07
C TYR A 237 9.76 11.15 7.40
N VAL A 238 9.63 9.84 7.35
CA VAL A 238 9.61 8.98 8.55
C VAL A 238 11.00 8.40 8.78
N ARG A 239 11.43 8.42 10.05
CA ARG A 239 12.61 7.69 10.52
C ARG A 239 12.15 6.58 11.45
N VAL A 240 12.45 5.33 11.10
CA VAL A 240 12.12 4.14 11.90
C VAL A 240 13.39 3.59 12.54
N GLU A 241 13.31 3.22 13.80
CA GLU A 241 14.32 2.49 14.54
C GLU A 241 13.71 1.16 14.99
N LEU A 242 14.35 0.03 14.62
CA LEU A 242 13.89 -1.30 14.97
C LEU A 242 14.80 -1.90 16.05
N GLY A 243 14.26 -2.12 17.23
CA GLY A 243 14.94 -2.74 18.36
C GLY A 243 14.88 -4.27 18.34
N GLN A 244 15.60 -4.89 19.27
CA GLN A 244 15.57 -6.35 19.51
C GLN A 244 14.50 -6.77 20.53
N GLU A 245 13.81 -5.81 21.13
CA GLU A 245 12.75 -6.02 22.13
C GLU A 245 11.39 -5.66 21.50
N ASN A 246 10.36 -6.43 21.87
CA ASN A 246 8.97 -6.17 21.49
C ASN A 246 8.34 -5.12 22.41
#